data_AF-A0A0F9ID92-F1
#
_entry.id   AF-A0A0F9ID92-F1
#
_cell.length_a   1.000
_cell.length_b   1.000
_cell.length_c   1.000
_cell.angle_alpha   90.00
_cell.angle_beta   90.00
_cell.angle_gamma   90.00
#
_symmetry.space_group_name_H-M   'P 1'
#
loop_
_entity.id
_entity.type
_entity.pdbx_description
1 polymer ?
#
loop_
_entity_poly.entity_id
_entity_poly.type
_entity_poly.pdbx_seq_one_letter_code
_entity_poly.pdbx_strand_id
1 'polypeptide(L)' 'MVLKKVKIVFKEKGVKPTRFRFKEDIRLGFRNNRVVEVTKFKEVK' A
#
# COMPACT_ATOMS: atom_id res chain seq x y z
N MET A 1 16.58 -7.39 1.40
CA MET A 1 15.52 -6.80 2.24
C MET A 1 14.18 -7.39 1.78
N VAL A 2 13.57 -8.30 2.53
CA VAL A 2 12.29 -8.93 2.18
C VAL A 2 11.18 -8.26 2.99
N LEU A 3 10.29 -7.52 2.34
CA LEU A 3 9.14 -6.88 2.98
C LEU A 3 7.96 -7.86 3.02
N LYS A 4 7.56 -8.29 4.22
CA LYS A 4 6.38 -9.16 4.38
C LYS A 4 5.14 -8.29 4.58
N LYS A 5 4.10 -8.55 3.79
CA LYS A 5 2.80 -7.86 3.92
C LYS A 5 2.19 -8.18 5.28
N VAL A 6 1.90 -7.15 6.08
CA VAL A 6 1.29 -7.31 7.41
C VAL A 6 -0.22 -7.16 7.31
N LYS A 7 -0.68 -5.97 6.91
CA LYS A 7 -2.10 -5.62 6.94
C LYS A 7 -2.41 -4.55 5.90
N ILE A 8 -3.60 -4.64 5.31
CA ILE A 8 -4.18 -3.53 4.54
C ILE A 8 -4.91 -2.65 5.55
N VAL A 9 -4.46 -1.42 5.73
CA VAL A 9 -5.02 -0.46 6.69
C VAL A 9 -6.22 0.27 6.10
N PHE A 10 -6.19 0.49 4.78
CA PHE A 10 -7.25 1.18 4.08
C PHE A 10 -7.38 0.63 2.67
N LYS A 11 -8.62 0.45 2.20
CA LYS A 11 -8.93 0.11 0.82
C LYS A 11 -10.29 0.65 0.44
N GLU A 12 -10.33 1.44 -0.62
CA GLU A 12 -11.57 1.93 -1.20
C GLU A 12 -12.26 0.81 -2.00
N LYS A 13 -13.55 0.58 -1.74
CA LYS A 13 -14.29 -0.56 -2.32
C LYS A 13 -14.60 -0.28 -3.78
N GLY A 14 -14.29 -1.25 -4.66
CA GLY A 14 -14.53 -1.11 -6.12
C GLY A 14 -13.47 -0.29 -6.88
N VAL A 15 -12.49 0.27 -6.18
CA VAL A 15 -11.46 1.13 -6.79
C VAL A 15 -10.10 0.43 -6.72
N LYS A 16 -9.55 0.06 -7.87
CA LYS A 16 -8.20 -0.53 -7.96
C LYS A 16 -7.14 0.59 -8.12
N PRO A 17 -6.03 0.54 -7.38
CA PRO A 17 -4.90 1.44 -7.60
C PRO A 17 -4.24 1.16 -8.96
N THR A 18 -3.82 2.22 -9.64
CA THR A 18 -3.04 2.16 -10.91
C THR A 18 -1.56 2.43 -10.69
N ARG A 19 -1.20 3.11 -9.60
CA ARG A 19 0.19 3.39 -9.22
C ARG A 19 0.42 3.03 -7.77
N PHE A 20 1.62 2.57 -7.46
CA PHE A 20 2.03 2.28 -6.09
C PHE A 20 3.29 3.08 -5.75
N ARG A 21 3.35 3.59 -4.53
CA ARG A 21 4.54 4.22 -3.97
C ARG A 21 4.81 3.66 -2.59
N PHE A 22 6.06 3.35 -2.32
CA PHE A 22 6.51 3.02 -0.97
C PHE A 22 6.98 4.29 -0.26
N LYS A 23 6.58 4.42 1.00
CA LYS A 23 7.13 5.39 1.95
C LYS A 23 7.41 4.59 3.21
N GLU A 24 8.70 4.39 3.51
CA GLU A 24 9.15 3.55 4.63
C GLU A 24 8.57 2.13 4.52
N ASP A 25 7.84 1.67 5.53
CA ASP A 25 7.19 0.37 5.62
C ASP A 25 5.76 0.36 5.04
N ILE A 26 5.30 1.48 4.46
CA ILE A 26 3.95 1.65 3.93
C ILE A 26 3.94 1.71 2.41
N ARG A 27 3.10 0.89 1.77
CA ARG A 27 2.75 1.00 0.35
C ARG A 27 1.43 1.74 0.19
N LEU A 28 1.50 2.86 -0.52
CA LEU A 28 0.37 3.67 -0.92
C LEU A 28 -0.02 3.34 -2.36
N GLY A 29 -1.24 2.88 -2.58
CA GLY A 29 -1.86 2.68 -3.88
C GLY A 29 -2.69 3.90 -4.26
N PHE A 30 -2.48 4.42 -5.46
CA PHE A 30 -3.12 5.63 -5.97
C PHE A 30 -3.99 5.35 -7.19
N ARG A 31 -5.05 6.16 -7.35
CA ARG A 31 -5.82 6.30 -8.59
C ARG A 31 -6.16 7.78 -8.79
N ASN A 32 -5.86 8.34 -9.96
CA ASN A 32 -6.14 9.74 -10.31
C ASN A 32 -5.77 10.74 -9.18
N ASN A 33 -4.55 10.60 -8.63
CA ASN A 33 -3.97 11.39 -7.52
C ASN A 33 -4.61 11.20 -6.13
N ARG A 34 -5.56 10.28 -5.96
CA ARG A 34 -6.12 9.91 -4.65
C ARG A 34 -5.51 8.62 -4.14
N VAL A 35 -5.32 8.50 -2.82
CA VAL A 35 -4.92 7.24 -2.17
C VAL A 35 -6.14 6.35 -2.04
N VAL A 36 -6.09 5.17 -2.65
CA VAL A 36 -7.21 4.21 -2.70
C VAL A 36 -6.87 2.91 -1.97
N GLU A 37 -5.60 2.67 -1.66
CA GLU A 37 -5.14 1.50 -0.89
C GLU A 37 -3.93 1.89 -0.03
N VAL A 38 -3.92 1.49 1.24
CA VAL A 38 -2.76 1.63 2.13
C VAL A 38 -2.45 0.27 2.73
N THR A 39 -1.25 -0.23 2.46
CA THR A 39 -0.77 -1.53 2.95
C THR A 39 0.48 -1.32 3.78
N LYS A 40 0.49 -1.85 5.01
CA LYS A 40 1.68 -1.91 5.86
C LYS A 40 2.45 -3.20 5.61
N PHE A 41 3.76 -3.06 5.50
CA PHE A 41 4.73 -4.13 5.41
C PHE A 41 5.59 -4.13 6.66
N LYS A 42 6.22 -5.25 6.96
CA LYS A 42 7.25 -5.34 8.00
C LYS A 42 8.49 -5.89 7.34
N GLU A 43 9.63 -5.28 7.63
CA GLU A 43 10.90 -5.82 7.24
C GLU A 43 11.16 -7.12 8.01
N VAL A 44 11.45 -8.18 7.27
CA VAL A 44 11.91 -9.44 7.84
C VAL A 44 13.41 -9.49 7.60
N LYS A 45 14.18 -9.56 8.70
CA LYS A 45 15.62 -9.83 8.67
C LYS A 45 15.89 -11.25 8.20
#